data_AF-A0A7J2XCK1-F1
#
_entry.id   AF-A0A7J2XCK1-F1
#
_cell.length_a   1.000
_cell.length_b   1.000
_cell.length_c   1.000
_cell.angle_alpha   90.00
_cell.angle_beta   90.00
_cell.angle_gamma   90.00
#
_symmetry.space_group_name_H-M   'P 1'
#
loop_
_entity.id
_entity.type
_entity.pdbx_description
1 polymer ?
#
loop_
_entity_poly.entity_id
_entity_poly.type
_entity_poly.pdbx_seq_one_letter_code
_entity_poly.pdbx_strand_id
1 'polypeptide(L)'
;MIRTIMVVDDDPRVLERMRNLLENENLNVTTARTNKEAIEILEREKSIGAILLRARMPDGRDVFIPFIRRDDKTLPLDMEMPRNCSRSELVRFVSELTSL
;
A
#
# COMPACT_ATOMS: atom_id res chain seq x y z
N MET A 1 2.04 -15.15 -2.93
CA MET A 1 1.35 -14.77 -1.67
C MET A 1 2.06 -13.57 -1.06
N ILE A 2 1.40 -12.41 -1.15
CA ILE A 2 1.92 -11.16 -0.59
C ILE A 2 1.81 -11.25 0.95
N ARG A 3 2.93 -11.06 1.64
CA ARG A 3 3.00 -11.06 3.11
C ARG A 3 3.44 -9.74 3.72
N THR A 4 4.12 -8.92 2.92
CA THR A 4 4.62 -7.61 3.33
C THR A 4 4.10 -6.56 2.35
N ILE A 5 3.42 -5.55 2.89
CA ILE A 5 2.90 -4.41 2.13
C ILE A 5 3.60 -3.14 2.58
N MET A 6 4.03 -2.32 1.62
CA MET A 6 4.49 -0.96 1.90
C MET A 6 3.35 0.04 1.71
N VAL A 7 3.12 0.93 2.68
CA VAL A 7 2.18 2.06 2.54
C VAL A 7 2.96 3.36 2.41
N VAL A 8 2.66 4.15 1.38
CA VAL A 8 3.34 5.40 1.08
C VAL A 8 2.34 6.56 1.14
N ASP A 9 2.45 7.42 2.14
CA ASP A 9 1.60 8.59 2.39
C ASP A 9 2.39 9.61 3.23
N ASP A 10 2.25 10.90 2.98
CA ASP A 10 2.99 11.95 3.68
C ASP A 10 2.43 12.24 5.09
N ASP A 11 1.17 11.87 5.35
CA ASP A 11 0.49 12.02 6.63
C ASP A 11 0.80 10.83 7.57
N PRO A 12 1.56 11.04 8.65
CA PRO A 12 1.91 9.98 9.59
C PRO A 12 0.69 9.36 10.28
N ARG A 13 -0.43 10.09 10.40
CA ARG A 13 -1.67 9.55 10.98
C ARG A 13 -2.33 8.54 10.07
N VAL A 14 -2.21 8.72 8.76
CA VAL A 14 -2.70 7.76 7.78
C VAL A 14 -1.83 6.52 7.79
N LEU A 15 -0.51 6.68 7.79
CA LEU A 15 0.43 5.56 7.90
C LEU A 15 0.17 4.72 9.14
N GLU A 16 0.01 5.35 10.31
CA GLU A 16 -0.28 4.65 11.56
C GLU A 16 -1.62 3.91 11.53
N ARG A 17 -2.68 4.54 11.01
CA ARG A 17 -3.97 3.88 10.83
C ARG A 17 -3.86 2.67 9.92
N MET A 18 -3.20 2.82 8.77
CA MET A 18 -3.04 1.76 7.78
C MET A 18 -2.22 0.60 8.34
N ARG A 19 -1.12 0.89 9.06
CA ARG A 19 -0.33 -0.12 9.77
C ARG A 19 -1.19 -0.94 10.72
N ASN A 20 -1.87 -0.27 11.65
CA ASN A 20 -2.72 -0.95 12.63
C ASN A 20 -3.79 -1.83 11.98
N LEU A 21 -4.43 -1.35 10.91
CA LEU A 21 -5.47 -2.11 10.24
C LEU A 21 -4.92 -3.32 9.47
N LEU A 22 -3.79 -3.18 8.76
CA LEU A 22 -3.20 -4.24 7.95
C LEU A 22 -2.48 -5.30 8.80
N GLU A 23 -1.82 -4.91 9.89
CA GLU A 23 -1.21 -5.85 10.84
C GLU A 23 -2.26 -6.72 11.53
N ASN A 24 -3.45 -6.16 11.81
CA ASN A 24 -4.59 -6.94 12.30
C ASN A 24 -5.07 -8.01 11.30
N GLU A 25 -4.75 -7.86 10.01
CA GLU A 25 -5.01 -8.85 8.96
C GLU A 25 -3.79 -9.78 8.74
N ASN A 26 -2.87 -9.86 9.70
CA ASN A 26 -1.66 -10.71 9.69
C ASN A 26 -0.65 -10.39 8.57
N LEU A 27 -0.60 -9.14 8.12
CA LEU A 27 0.41 -8.66 7.18
C LEU A 27 1.55 -7.94 7.91
N ASN A 28 2.76 -8.06 7.38
CA ASN A 28 3.84 -7.16 7.76
C ASN A 28 3.66 -5.83 7.02
N VAL A 29 3.84 -4.72 7.71
CA VAL A 29 3.64 -3.39 7.12
C VAL A 29 4.91 -2.56 7.24
N THR A 30 5.45 -2.19 6.08
CA THR A 30 6.49 -1.16 5.98
C THR A 30 5.82 0.16 5.60
N THR A 31 6.32 1.29 6.08
CA THR A 31 5.75 2.61 5.76
C THR A 31 6.83 3.53 5.24
N ALA A 32 6.47 4.39 4.29
CA ALA A 32 7.33 5.46 3.82
C ALA A 32 6.53 6.77 3.72
N ARG A 33 7.18 7.90 4.00
CA ARG A 33 6.57 9.24 3.93
C ARG A 33 6.81 9.94 2.61
N THR A 34 7.75 9.43 1.80
CA THR A 34 8.11 10.01 0.51
C THR A 34 8.39 8.92 -0.52
N ASN A 35 8.29 9.25 -1.81
CA ASN A 35 8.66 8.34 -2.89
C ASN A 35 10.15 7.95 -2.83
N LYS A 36 11.02 8.88 -2.39
CA LYS A 36 12.45 8.62 -2.24
C LYS A 36 12.72 7.56 -1.17
N GLU A 37 12.14 7.73 0.01
CA GLU A 37 12.22 6.76 1.11
C GLU A 37 11.65 5.40 0.69
N ALA A 38 10.51 5.40 -0.01
CA ALA A 38 9.90 4.17 -0.53
C ALA A 38 10.85 3.41 -1.48
N ILE A 39 11.54 4.12 -2.39
CA ILE A 39 12.51 3.51 -3.30
C ILE A 39 13.72 2.96 -2.53
N GLU A 40 14.29 3.74 -1.60
CA GLU A 40 15.42 3.30 -0.77
C GLU A 40 15.11 2.03 0.04
N ILE A 41 13.87 1.92 0.53
CA ILE A 41 13.38 0.72 1.21
C ILE A 41 13.24 -0.44 0.21
N LEU A 42 12.62 -0.23 -0.96
CA LEU A 42 12.43 -1.27 -1.98
C LEU A 42 13.74 -1.87 -2.52
N GLU A 43 14.80 -1.07 -2.54
CA GLU A 43 16.15 -1.52 -2.89
C GLU A 43 16.74 -2.48 -1.84
N ARG A 44 16.46 -2.22 -0.56
CA ARG A 44 16.98 -2.98 0.59
C ARG A 44 16.11 -4.18 0.96
N GLU A 45 14.79 -4.05 0.84
CA GLU A 45 13.80 -5.03 1.27
C GLU A 45 13.12 -5.70 0.07
N LYS A 46 13.64 -6.87 -0.31
CA LYS A 46 13.07 -7.69 -1.40
C LYS A 46 11.76 -8.39 -1.00
N SER A 47 11.43 -8.45 0.29
CA SER A 47 10.23 -9.11 0.83
C SER A 47 8.92 -8.34 0.58
N ILE A 48 9.00 -7.05 0.25
CA ILE A 48 7.83 -6.21 -0.05
C ILE A 48 7.18 -6.71 -1.34
N GLY A 49 6.00 -7.33 -1.20
CA GLY A 49 5.26 -7.91 -2.31
C GLY A 49 4.26 -6.95 -2.96
N ALA A 50 3.82 -5.93 -2.21
CA ALA A 50 2.92 -4.90 -2.73
C ALA A 50 3.18 -3.54 -2.09
N ILE A 51 2.74 -2.48 -2.79
CA ILE A 51 2.88 -1.09 -2.39
C ILE A 51 1.51 -0.42 -2.53
N LEU A 52 1.04 0.28 -1.51
CA LEU A 52 -0.11 1.17 -1.57
C LEU A 52 0.40 2.61 -1.64
N LEU A 53 0.45 3.16 -2.85
CA LEU A 53 0.95 4.50 -3.10
C LEU A 53 -0.20 5.51 -3.09
N ARG A 54 -0.09 6.52 -2.24
CA ARG A 54 -1.00 7.65 -2.21
C ARG A 54 -0.92 8.47 -3.52
N ALA A 55 -2.06 8.70 -4.15
CA ALA A 55 -2.17 9.51 -5.38
C ALA A 55 -3.38 10.46 -5.36
N ARG A 56 -3.17 11.70 -5.80
CA ARG A 56 -4.28 12.65 -6.00
C ARG A 56 -4.74 12.57 -7.44
N MET A 57 -6.03 12.29 -7.63
CA MET A 57 -6.64 12.12 -8.94
C MET A 57 -7.00 13.47 -9.56
N PRO A 58 -7.14 13.57 -10.90
CA PRO A 58 -7.50 14.83 -11.57
C PRO A 58 -8.86 15.40 -11.13
N ASP A 59 -9.78 14.54 -10.70
CA ASP A 59 -11.09 14.92 -10.15
C ASP A 59 -11.04 15.39 -8.69
N GLY A 60 -9.83 15.48 -8.12
CA GLY A 60 -9.59 15.95 -6.76
C GLY A 60 -9.71 14.87 -5.69
N ARG A 61 -10.05 13.63 -6.05
CA ARG A 61 -10.12 12.52 -5.08
C ARG A 61 -8.75 12.10 -4.59
N ASP A 62 -8.77 11.59 -3.38
CA ASP A 62 -7.61 11.04 -2.71
C ASP A 62 -7.73 9.51 -2.65
N VAL A 63 -6.97 8.78 -3.47
CA VAL A 63 -6.89 7.31 -3.47
C VAL A 63 -5.50 6.75 -3.12
N PHE A 64 -5.46 5.46 -2.81
CA PHE A 64 -4.28 4.60 -2.89
C PHE A 64 -4.35 3.79 -4.17
N ILE A 65 -3.23 3.73 -4.89
CA ILE A 65 -3.03 2.90 -6.07
C ILE A 65 -2.09 1.75 -5.66
N PRO A 66 -2.52 0.48 -5.79
CA PRO A 66 -1.68 -0.64 -5.47
C PRO A 66 -0.72 -0.95 -6.63
N PHE A 67 0.51 -1.29 -6.26
CA PHE A 67 1.49 -1.87 -7.15
C PHE A 67 1.89 -3.23 -6.59
N ILE A 68 2.01 -4.24 -7.46
CA ILE A 68 2.58 -5.52 -7.09
C ILE A 68 4.04 -5.57 -7.51
N ARG A 69 4.87 -6.18 -6.67
CA ARG A 69 6.25 -6.49 -7.01
C ARG A 69 6.31 -7.89 -7.61
N ARG A 70 6.75 -8.00 -8.86
CA ARG A 70 7.07 -9.27 -9.52
C ARG A 70 8.51 -9.19 -10.00
N ASP A 71 9.34 -10.11 -9.52
CA ASP A 71 10.79 -10.07 -9.69
C ASP A 71 11.36 -8.72 -9.22
N ASP A 72 12.09 -8.01 -10.08
CA ASP A 72 12.62 -6.67 -9.82
C ASP A 72 11.77 -5.53 -10.41
N LYS A 73 10.51 -5.80 -10.78
CA LYS A 73 9.59 -4.79 -11.35
C LYS A 73 8.40 -4.53 -10.43
N THR A 74 7.93 -3.29 -10.44
CA THR A 74 6.65 -2.89 -9.85
C THR A 74 5.63 -2.66 -10.97
N LEU A 75 4.45 -3.27 -10.83
CA LEU A 75 3.38 -3.18 -11.82
C LEU A 75 2.13 -2.60 -11.14
N PRO A 76 1.50 -1.55 -11.70
CA PRO A 76 0.24 -1.05 -11.17
C PRO A 76 -0.86 -2.11 -11.38
N LEU A 77 -1.82 -2.15 -10.47
CA LEU A 77 -3.09 -2.84 -10.72
C LEU A 77 -4.14 -1.81 -11.13
N ASP A 78 -5.07 -2.21 -11.99
CA ASP A 78 -6.22 -1.40 -12.40
C ASP A 78 -7.30 -1.42 -11.32
N MET A 79 -6.95 -0.88 -10.15
CA MET A 79 -7.86 -0.73 -9.01
C MET A 79 -7.41 0.46 -8.15
N GLU A 80 -8.37 1.08 -7.47
CA GLU A 80 -8.13 2.22 -6.59
C GLU A 80 -8.87 2.01 -5.26
N MET A 81 -8.28 2.52 -4.18
CA MET A 81 -8.92 2.51 -2.86
C MET A 81 -8.99 3.94 -2.31
N PRO A 82 -10.18 4.46 -1.97
CA PRO A 82 -10.28 5.78 -1.34
C PRO A 82 -9.43 5.88 -0.07
N ARG A 83 -8.71 6.99 0.12
CA ARG A 83 -7.86 7.21 1.31
C ARG A 83 -8.66 7.22 2.61
N ASN A 84 -9.93 7.62 2.53
CA ASN A 84 -10.90 7.67 3.62
C ASN A 84 -11.82 6.43 3.67
N CYS A 85 -11.37 5.28 3.16
CA CYS A 85 -12.12 4.03 3.22
C CYS A 85 -12.41 3.59 4.66
N SER A 86 -13.54 2.92 4.84
CA SER A 86 -13.88 2.19 6.06
C SER A 86 -12.94 0.99 6.26
N ARG A 87 -12.91 0.46 7.50
CA ARG A 87 -12.18 -0.78 7.79
C ARG A 87 -12.61 -1.93 6.89
N SER A 88 -13.92 -2.10 6.67
CA SER A 88 -14.47 -3.19 5.87
C SER A 88 -14.05 -3.11 4.40
N GLU A 89 -13.96 -1.91 3.85
CA GLU A 89 -13.47 -1.68 2.48
C GLU A 89 -11.98 -2.00 2.37
N LEU A 90 -11.17 -1.56 3.33
CA LEU A 90 -9.74 -1.88 3.37
C LEU A 90 -9.50 -3.39 3.44
N VAL A 91 -10.19 -4.08 4.34
CA VAL A 91 -10.05 -5.54 4.50
C VAL A 91 -10.41 -6.28 3.21
N ARG A 92 -11.49 -5.87 2.54
CA ARG A 92 -11.88 -6.45 1.24
C ARG A 92 -10.80 -6.23 0.19
N PHE A 93 -10.34 -4.99 0.06
CA PHE A 93 -9.31 -4.61 -0.92
C PHE A 93 -8.01 -5.40 -0.70
N VAL A 94 -7.59 -5.57 0.54
CA VAL A 94 -6.38 -6.32 0.91
C VAL A 94 -6.54 -7.81 0.66
N SER A 95 -7.72 -8.37 0.92
CA SER A 95 -8.04 -9.77 0.61
C SER A 95 -7.94 -10.05 -0.90
N GLU A 96 -8.47 -9.15 -1.72
CA GLU A 96 -8.34 -9.21 -3.18
C GLU A 96 -6.88 -9.10 -3.63
N LEU A 97 -6.14 -8.12 -3.08
CA LEU A 97 -4.73 -7.90 -3.40
C LEU A 97 -3.84 -9.10 -3.05
N THR A 98 -4.05 -9.71 -1.88
CA THR A 98 -3.22 -10.83 -1.38
C THR A 98 -3.52 -12.16 -2.06
N SER A 99 -4.66 -12.25 -2.76
CA SER A 99 -5.11 -13.41 -3.53
C SER A 99 -4.53 -13.46 -4.95
N LEU A 100 -3.79 -12.43 -5.39
CA LEU A 100 -3.06 -12.35 -6.66
C LEU A 100 -1.69 -13.08 -6.63
#